data_AF-A0A962G266-F1
#
_entry.id   AF-A0A962G266-F1
#
_cell.length_a   1.000
_cell.length_b   1.000
_cell.length_c   1.000
_cell.angle_alpha   90.00
_cell.angle_beta   90.00
_cell.angle_gamma   90.00
#
_symmetry.space_group_name_H-M   'P 1'
#
loop_
_entity.id
_entity.type
_entity.pdbx_description
1 polymer ?
#
loop_
_entity_poly.entity_id
_entity_poly.type
_entity_poly.pdbx_seq_one_letter_code
_entity_poly.pdbx_strand_id
1 'polypeptide(L)' 'HVALRSSTGRTRIVYQSSGSNAGSNVSFTLCDGRGPTKATALVLSNRGNLHDAAPDSARVAATCR' A
#
# COMPACT_ATOMS: atom_id res chain seq x y z
N HIS A 1 -16.91 4.08 2.50
CA HIS A 1 -16.28 2.95 1.79
C HIS A 1 -14.78 2.98 2.08
N VAL A 2 -14.13 1.84 2.27
CA VAL A 2 -12.67 1.75 2.44
C VAL A 2 -12.16 0.69 1.47
N ALA A 3 -11.15 1.03 0.68
CA ALA A 3 -10.51 0.15 -0.28
C ALA A 3 -8.99 0.25 -0.16
N LEU A 4 -8.33 -0.90 -0.18
CA LEU A 4 -6.88 -1.00 -0.13
C LEU A 4 -6.40 -1.84 -1.32
N ARG A 5 -5.41 -1.34 -2.06
CA ARG A 5 -4.82 -2.04 -3.21
C ARG A 5 -3.31 -2.12 -3.08
N SER A 6 -2.76 -3.33 -3.09
CA SER A 6 -1.32 -3.58 -3.06
C SER A 6 -0.71 -3.67 -4.47
N SER A 7 0.63 -3.76 -4.54
CA SER A 7 1.31 -4.15 -5.78
C SER A 7 0.94 -5.59 -6.18
N THR A 8 1.00 -5.86 -7.49
CA THR A 8 0.56 -7.15 -8.05
C THR A 8 1.28 -8.33 -7.39
N GLY A 9 0.52 -9.37 -7.07
CA GLY A 9 1.05 -10.61 -6.47
C GLY A 9 1.37 -10.52 -4.98
N ARG A 10 1.17 -9.37 -4.34
CA ARG A 10 1.48 -9.15 -2.90
C ARG A 10 0.21 -8.90 -2.09
N THR A 11 -0.54 -9.95 -1.78
CA THR A 11 -1.80 -9.84 -0.99
C THR A 11 -1.63 -10.19 0.49
N ARG A 12 -0.50 -10.81 0.87
CA ARG A 12 -0.18 -11.20 2.24
C ARG A 12 1.21 -10.72 2.64
N ILE A 13 1.31 -10.14 3.84
CA ILE A 13 2.58 -9.76 4.46
C ILE A 13 2.86 -10.72 5.61
N VAL A 14 4.06 -11.29 5.61
CA VAL A 14 4.54 -12.18 6.68
C VAL A 14 5.80 -11.56 7.26
N TYR A 15 5.68 -11.04 8.47
CA TYR A 15 6.83 -10.54 9.22
C TYR A 15 7.62 -11.70 9.82
N GLN A 16 8.93 -11.50 9.93
CA GLN A 16 9.88 -12.41 10.56
C GLN A 16 10.30 -11.83 11.91
N SER A 17 10.98 -12.64 12.74
CA SER A 17 11.47 -12.20 14.06
C SER A 17 12.45 -11.02 13.99
N SER A 18 13.11 -10.81 12.84
CA SER A 18 14.00 -9.67 12.58
C SER A 18 13.27 -8.37 12.24
N GLY A 19 11.93 -8.38 12.12
CA GLY A 19 11.14 -7.24 11.66
C GLY A 19 11.08 -7.08 10.13
N SER A 20 11.87 -7.84 9.38
CA SER A 20 11.74 -7.94 7.92
C SER A 20 10.44 -8.63 7.53
N ASN A 21 10.06 -8.54 6.25
CA ASN A 21 8.97 -9.33 5.70
C ASN A 21 9.41 -10.10 4.47
N ALA A 22 8.89 -11.32 4.31
CA ALA A 22 9.22 -12.18 3.19
C ALA A 22 8.81 -11.56 1.85
N GLY A 23 9.61 -11.76 0.80
CA GLY A 23 9.32 -11.30 -0.57
C GLY A 23 9.94 -9.94 -0.91
N SER A 24 9.31 -9.22 -1.83
CA SER A 24 9.73 -7.93 -2.34
C SER A 24 9.07 -6.76 -1.61
N ASN A 25 9.59 -5.55 -1.85
CA ASN A 25 8.92 -4.31 -1.47
C ASN A 25 7.49 -4.28 -2.04
N VAL A 26 6.58 -3.66 -1.31
CA VAL A 26 5.17 -3.56 -1.71
C VAL A 26 4.72 -2.11 -1.54
N SER A 27 3.94 -1.64 -2.52
CA SER A 27 3.23 -0.37 -2.43
C SER A 27 1.75 -0.62 -2.21
N PHE A 28 1.12 0.23 -1.42
CA PHE A 28 -0.30 0.23 -1.15
C PHE A 28 -0.92 1.57 -1.55
N THR A 29 -2.15 1.51 -2.02
CA THR A 29 -3.02 2.67 -2.18
C THR A 29 -4.24 2.47 -1.29
N LEU A 30 -4.45 3.38 -0.35
CA LEU A 30 -5.60 3.39 0.55
C LEU A 30 -6.55 4.51 0.11
N CYS A 31 -7.78 4.14 -0.17
CA CYS A 31 -8.89 5.04 -0.42
C CYS A 31 -9.93 4.84 0.68
N ASP A 32 -10.43 5.93 1.24
CA ASP A 32 -11.53 5.91 2.21
C ASP A 32 -12.64 6.91 1.83
N GLY A 33 -13.63 7.10 2.71
CA GLY A 33 -14.79 7.94 2.46
C GLY A 33 -14.49 9.42 2.22
N ARG A 34 -13.25 9.87 2.42
CA ARG A 34 -12.82 11.25 2.11
C ARG A 34 -12.57 11.48 0.62
N GLY A 35 -12.57 10.41 -0.17
CA GLY A 35 -12.51 10.48 -1.64
C GLY A 35 -11.11 10.50 -2.24
N PRO A 36 -11.00 10.50 -3.57
CA PRO A 36 -9.74 10.30 -4.30
C PRO A 36 -8.63 11.32 -3.99
N THR A 37 -9.01 12.57 -3.69
CA THR A 37 -8.06 13.65 -3.36
C THR A 37 -7.41 13.49 -1.99
N LYS A 38 -7.92 12.57 -1.16
CA LYS A 38 -7.40 12.23 0.17
C LYS A 38 -6.83 10.81 0.23
N ALA A 39 -6.65 10.14 -0.91
CA ALA A 39 -6.03 8.83 -0.97
C ALA A 39 -4.58 8.87 -0.47
N THR A 40 -4.16 7.81 0.21
CA THR A 40 -2.81 7.68 0.76
C THR A 40 -2.04 6.59 0.02
N ALA A 41 -0.80 6.86 -0.36
CA ALA A 41 0.13 5.84 -0.80
C ALA A 41 1.10 5.48 0.32
N LEU A 42 1.32 4.19 0.51
CA LEU A 42 2.27 3.66 1.49
C LEU A 42 3.23 2.71 0.79
N VAL A 43 4.50 2.73 1.18
CA VAL A 43 5.52 1.80 0.70
C VAL A 43 6.10 1.05 1.88
N LEU A 44 6.04 -0.28 1.83
CA LEU A 44 6.69 -1.17 2.78
C LEU A 44 7.90 -1.81 2.11
N SER A 45 9.09 -1.51 2.62
CA SER A 45 10.30 -2.24 2.26
C SER A 45 10.23 -3.67 2.80
N ASN A 46 10.86 -4.63 2.14
CA ASN A 46 10.99 -6.00 2.66
C ASN A 46 11.88 -6.09 3.92
N ARG A 47 12.57 -4.99 4.28
CA ARG A 47 13.26 -4.83 5.56
C ARG A 47 12.35 -4.43 6.71
N GLY A 48 11.07 -4.14 6.46
CA GLY A 48 10.06 -3.85 7.48
C GLY A 48 9.71 -2.37 7.67
N ASN A 49 10.44 -1.45 7.05
CA ASN A 49 10.14 -0.02 7.11
C ASN A 49 8.93 0.30 6.22
N LEU A 50 7.87 0.84 6.85
CA LEU A 50 6.68 1.40 6.22
C LEU A 50 6.75 2.93 6.27
N HIS A 51 6.55 3.59 5.14
CA HIS A 51 6.48 5.05 5.04
C HIS A 51 5.42 5.47 4.01
N ASP A 52 5.01 6.74 4.10
CA ASP A 52 4.16 7.39 3.13
C ASP A 52 4.92 7.75 1.85
N ALA A 53 4.18 7.84 0.75
CA ALA A 53 4.69 8.25 -0.54
C ALA A 53 3.66 9.12 -1.27
N ALA A 54 4.09 9.80 -2.34
CA ALA A 54 3.18 10.51 -3.23
C ALA A 54 2.19 9.52 -3.89
N PRO A 55 0.88 9.78 -3.84
CA PRO A 55 -0.11 8.94 -4.53
C PRO A 55 0.04 9.01 -6.04
N ASP A 56 0.08 7.84 -6.68
CA ASP A 56 0.00 7.70 -8.13
C ASP A 56 -1.48 7.78 -8.60
N SER A 57 -1.76 8.68 -9.55
CA SER A 57 -3.13 8.97 -9.99
C SER A 57 -3.84 7.77 -10.62
N ALA A 58 -3.11 6.93 -11.37
CA ALA A 58 -3.68 5.73 -11.98
C ALA A 58 -4.06 4.69 -10.91
N ARG A 59 -3.22 4.51 -9.88
CA ARG A 59 -3.53 3.63 -8.75
C ARG A 59 -4.69 4.14 -7.91
N VAL A 60 -4.79 5.45 -7.72
CA VAL A 60 -5.93 6.08 -7.02
C VAL A 60 -7.23 5.81 -7.77
N ALA A 61 -7.27 6.10 -9.08
CA ALA A 61 -8.45 5.84 -9.92
C ALA A 61 -8.86 4.36 -9.91
N ALA A 62 -7.88 3.46 -9.85
CA ALA A 62 -8.12 2.02 -9.85
C ALA A 62 -8.45 1.43 -8.46
N THR A 63 -8.47 2.25 -7.40
CA THR A 63 -8.72 1.81 -6.01
C THR A 63 -9.94 2.50 -5.43
N CYS A 64 -10.06 3.81 -5.62
CA CYS A 64 -11.16 4.61 -5.12
C CYS A 64 -12.42 4.32 -5.95
N ARG A 65 -13.55 4.22 -5.28
CA ARG A 65 -14.89 4.08 -5.87
C ARG A 65 -15.78 5.16 -5.30
#